data_AF-A0A519HFB7-F1
#
_entry.id   AF-A0A519HFB7-F1
#
_cell.length_a   1.000
_cell.length_b   1.000
_cell.length_c   1.000
_cell.angle_alpha   90.00
_cell.angle_beta   90.00
_cell.angle_gamma   90.00
#
_symmetry.space_group_name_H-M   'P 1'
#
loop_
_entity.id
_entity.type
_entity.pdbx_description
1 polymer ?
#
loop_
_entity_poly.entity_id
_entity_poly.type
_entity_poly.pdbx_seq_one_letter_code
_entity_poly.pdbx_strand_id
1 'polypeptide(L)' 'MPGGVCANAAVAASDRKAWPLGLVYVDRLLVLFAWCCLRQDFRMFRLERMQHVENVGETFRPR' A
#
# COMPACT_ATOMS: atom_id res chain seq x y z
N MET A 1 -17.64 12.45 34.71
CA MET A 1 -17.16 12.77 33.35
C MET A 1 -16.65 11.50 32.69
N PRO A 2 -17.35 10.88 31.72
CA PRO A 2 -16.76 9.82 30.92
C PRO A 2 -16.18 10.44 29.63
N GLY A 3 -14.86 10.40 29.53
CA GLY A 3 -14.11 10.91 28.38
C GLY A 3 -14.42 10.11 27.13
N GLY A 4 -14.87 10.82 26.09
CA GLY A 4 -15.05 10.28 24.76
C GLY A 4 -13.70 9.92 24.14
N VAL A 5 -13.51 8.65 23.81
CA VAL A 5 -12.48 8.24 22.87
C VAL A 5 -12.93 8.68 21.48
N CYS A 6 -12.24 9.67 20.92
CA CYS A 6 -12.34 9.99 19.50
C CYS A 6 -11.87 8.76 18.72
N ALA A 7 -12.81 8.03 18.11
CA ALA A 7 -12.48 6.92 17.22
C ALA A 7 -11.60 7.46 16.09
N ASN A 8 -10.33 7.03 16.05
CA ASN A 8 -9.47 7.29 14.91
C ASN A 8 -10.20 6.81 13.66
N ALA A 9 -10.29 7.65 12.64
CA ALA A 9 -10.78 7.28 11.32
C ALA A 9 -9.93 6.13 10.79
N ALA A 10 -10.38 4.89 11.05
CA ALA A 10 -9.71 3.70 10.62
C ALA A 10 -9.77 3.68 9.09
N VAL A 11 -8.64 3.93 8.44
CA VAL A 11 -8.48 3.66 7.02
C VAL A 11 -8.72 2.17 6.86
N ALA A 12 -9.87 1.79 6.32
CA ALA A 12 -10.22 0.39 6.11
C ALA A 12 -9.11 -0.31 5.34
N ALA A 13 -8.63 -1.44 5.88
CA ALA A 13 -7.75 -2.33 5.14
C ALA A 13 -8.47 -2.74 3.85
N SER A 14 -7.77 -2.66 2.73
CA SER A 14 -8.33 -2.91 1.42
C SER A 14 -7.33 -3.72 0.64
N ASP A 15 -7.76 -4.90 0.23
CA ASP A 15 -7.01 -5.74 -0.70
C ASP A 15 -6.98 -5.06 -2.07
N ARG A 16 -5.77 -4.89 -2.61
CA ARG A 16 -5.57 -4.23 -3.89
C ARG A 16 -4.45 -4.94 -4.63
N LYS A 17 -4.73 -5.27 -5.88
CA LYS A 17 -3.71 -5.70 -6.81
C LYS A 17 -2.87 -4.51 -7.24
N ALA A 18 -1.56 -4.60 -7.03
CA ALA A 18 -0.60 -3.57 -7.43
C ALA A 18 0.58 -4.22 -8.15
N TRP A 19 1.05 -3.59 -9.22
CA TRP A 19 2.24 -4.05 -9.94
C TRP A 19 3.48 -3.35 -9.37
N PRO A 20 4.39 -4.09 -8.72
CA PRO A 20 5.57 -3.50 -8.12
C PRO A 20 6.51 -2.98 -9.23
N LEU A 21 6.81 -1.69 -9.18
CA LEU A 21 7.76 -1.05 -10.11
C LEU A 21 9.13 -0.90 -9.44
N GLY A 22 9.14 -0.60 -8.14
CA GLY A 22 10.37 -0.50 -7.38
C GLY A 22 10.12 -0.29 -5.89
N LEU A 23 11.13 -0.64 -5.09
CA LEU A 23 11.20 -0.30 -3.68
C LEU A 23 12.13 0.89 -3.50
N VAL A 24 11.65 1.90 -2.79
CA VAL A 24 12.37 3.16 -2.56
C VAL A 24 12.43 3.42 -1.07
N TYR A 25 13.61 3.78 -0.57
CA TYR A 25 13.79 4.24 0.79
C TYR A 25 13.80 5.77 0.82
N VAL A 26 12.80 6.38 1.44
CA VAL A 26 12.60 7.83 1.49
C VAL A 26 12.12 8.25 2.87
N ASP A 27 12.66 9.34 3.43
CA ASP A 27 12.28 9.87 4.74
C ASP A 27 12.26 8.82 5.86
N ARG A 28 13.23 7.91 5.85
CA ARG A 28 13.35 6.75 6.75
C ARG A 28 12.26 5.69 6.61
N LEU A 29 11.42 5.78 5.59
CA LEU A 29 10.36 4.83 5.27
C LEU A 29 10.72 3.99 4.04
N LEU A 30 10.41 2.70 4.11
CA LEU A 30 10.44 1.84 2.92
C LEU A 30 9.09 1.91 2.21
N VAL A 31 9.12 2.36 0.96
CA VAL A 31 7.95 2.62 0.14
C VAL A 31 8.00 1.76 -1.11
N LEU A 32 6.90 1.07 -1.40
CA LEU A 32 6.67 0.40 -2.66
C LEU A 32 6.05 1.39 -3.64
N PHE A 33 6.77 1.68 -4.72
CA PHE A 33 6.22 2.37 -5.87
C PHE A 33 5.60 1.34 -6.81
N ALA A 34 4.29 1.48 -7.08
CA ALA A 34 3.54 0.49 -7.84
C ALA A 34 2.38 1.11 -8.62
N TRP A 35 2.00 0.46 -9.72
CA TRP A 35 0.75 0.78 -10.42
C TRP A 35 -0.44 0.14 -9.68
N CYS A 36 -1.38 0.95 -9.23
CA CYS A 36 -2.58 0.48 -8.56
C CYS A 36 -3.65 0.11 -9.58
N CYS A 37 -3.96 -1.18 -9.76
CA CYS A 37 -4.97 -1.62 -10.75
C CYS A 37 -6.37 -1.08 -10.45
N LEU A 38 -6.70 -0.88 -9.17
CA LEU A 38 -8.03 -0.42 -8.74
C LEU A 38 -8.28 1.06 -9.07
N ARG A 39 -7.22 1.88 -9.10
CA ARG A 39 -7.30 3.31 -9.42
C ARG A 39 -6.69 3.69 -10.76
N GLN A 40 -6.04 2.74 -11.44
CA GLN A 40 -5.35 2.93 -12.72
C GLN A 40 -4.36 4.09 -12.68
N ASP A 41 -3.54 4.14 -11.63
CA ASP A 41 -2.60 5.23 -11.37
C ASP A 41 -1.38 4.75 -10.58
N PHE A 42 -0.27 5.49 -10.65
CA PHE A 42 0.95 5.22 -9.91
C PHE A 42 0.83 5.69 -8.46
N ARG A 43 1.07 4.80 -7.50
CA ARG A 43 0.99 5.13 -6.08
C ARG A 43 2.14 4.55 -5.27
N MET A 44 2.44 5.29 -4.22
CA MET A 44 3.38 4.92 -3.18
C MET A 44 2.64 4.24 -2.03
N PHE A 45 3.06 3.02 -1.69
CA PHE A 45 2.52 2.27 -0.58
C PHE A 45 3.61 2.08 0.47
N ARG A 46 3.34 2.46 1.72
CA ARG A 46 4.29 2.27 2.82
C ARG A 46 4.27 0.81 3.24
N LEU A 47 5.42 0.14 3.23
CA LEU A 47 5.49 -1.27 3.60
C LEU A 47 5.06 -1.49 5.06
N GLU A 48 5.39 -0.55 5.96
CA GLU A 48 5.02 -0.64 7.38
C GLU A 48 3.50 -0.70 7.65
N ARG A 49 2.67 -0.28 6.68
CA ARG A 49 1.20 -0.32 6.81
C ARG A 49 0.57 -1.52 6.08
N MET A 50 1.36 -2.32 5.37
CA MET A 50 0.87 -3.53 4.71
C MET A 50 0.80 -4.64 5.75
N GLN A 51 -0.42 -5.15 6.00
CA GLN A 51 -0.62 -6.26 6.94
C GLN A 51 -0.33 -7.60 6.29
N HIS A 52 -0.62 -7.73 4.99
CA HIS A 52 -0.42 -8.93 4.21
C HIS A 52 0.04 -8.56 2.80
N VAL A 53 1.00 -9.32 2.28
CA VAL A 53 1.50 -9.18 0.91
C VAL A 53 1.55 -10.58 0.32
N GLU A 54 0.73 -10.80 -0.70
CA GLU A 54 0.69 -12.06 -1.42
C GLU A 54 1.24 -11.87 -2.83
N ASN A 55 2.13 -12.77 -3.24
CA ASN A 55 2.56 -12.82 -4.64
C ASN A 55 1.49 -13.58 -5.43
N VAL A 56 0.77 -12.87 -6.30
CA VAL A 56 -0.34 -13.44 -7.09
C VAL A 56 0.14 -14.30 -8.28
N GLY A 57 1.44 -14.61 -8.36
CA GLY A 57 2.03 -15.44 -9.42
C GLY A 57 2.16 -14.76 -10.78
N GLU A 58 1.79 -13.49 -10.89
CA GLU A 58 1.85 -12.74 -12.14
C GLU A 58 3.14 -11.91 -12.23
N THR A 59 3.85 -12.03 -13.35
CA THR A 59 5.10 -11.28 -13.58
C THR A 59 4.83 -10.07 -14.45
N PHE A 60 5.16 -8.88 -13.95
CA PHE A 60 5.21 -7.68 -14.78
C PHE A 60 6.43 -7.73 -15.71
N ARG A 61 6.22 -7.78 -17.02
CA ARG A 61 7.28 -7.67 -18.03
C ARG A 61 7.04 -6.44 -18.90
N PRO A 62 7.82 -5.36 -18.72
CA PRO A 62 7.80 -4.26 -19.69
C PRO A 62 8.31 -4.81 -21.04
N ARG A 63 7.58 -4.50 -22.13
CA ARG A 63 8.02 -4.74 -23.52
C ARG A 63 8.66 -3.49 -24.08
#